data_AF-A0A8X6L7L7-F1
#
_entry.id   AF-A0A8X6L7L7-F1
#
_cell.length_a   1.000
_cell.length_b   1.000
_cell.length_c   1.000
_cell.angle_alpha   90.00
_cell.angle_beta   90.00
_cell.angle_gamma   90.00
#
_symmetry.space_group_name_H-M   'P 1'
#
loop_
_entity.id
_entity.type
_entity.pdbx_description
1 polymer ?
#
loop_
_entity_poly.entity_id
_entity_poly.type
_entity_poly.pdbx_seq_one_letter_code
_entity_poly.pdbx_strand_id
1 'polypeptide(L)'
;MISLVSLSAKEINNAGGSVLLQTFSALVTAKPKGNVQLRCMLDGGANKSFILREVVELLDLKVVDREALVIHTFGSETAEKRIYDIVEITLQNIQTNKNIKIQAVVIDSITSARIQIPRSL
;
A
#
# COMPACT_ATOMS: atom_id res chain seq x y z
N MET A 1 -10.17 11.91 -4.75
CA MET A 1 -9.77 10.50 -4.89
C MET A 1 -8.83 10.20 -3.74
N ILE A 2 -9.17 9.25 -2.87
CA ILE A 2 -8.32 8.85 -1.74
C ILE A 2 -7.44 7.72 -2.27
N SER A 3 -6.18 8.02 -2.57
CA SER A 3 -5.26 7.01 -3.05
C SER A 3 -4.59 6.32 -1.85
N LEU A 4 -4.56 4.99 -1.87
CA LEU A 4 -4.19 4.13 -0.73
C LEU A 4 -2.84 3.42 -0.97
N VAL A 5 -1.99 3.42 0.06
CA VAL A 5 -0.76 2.62 0.13
C VAL A 5 -0.87 1.69 1.33
N SER A 6 -0.63 0.39 1.14
CA SER A 6 -0.54 -0.58 2.24
C SER A 6 0.91 -0.95 2.50
N LEU A 7 1.35 -0.84 3.74
CA LEU A 7 2.73 -1.08 4.13
C LEU A 7 2.79 -2.23 5.12
N SER A 8 3.62 -3.22 4.80
CA SER A 8 3.96 -4.30 5.71
C SER A 8 4.91 -3.78 6.79
N ALA A 9 4.48 -3.82 8.05
CA ALA A 9 5.30 -3.44 9.20
C ALA A 9 5.46 -4.63 10.13
N LYS A 10 6.69 -5.14 10.31
CA LYS A 10 6.96 -6.20 11.28
C LYS A 10 7.35 -5.57 12.61
N GLU A 11 6.56 -5.79 13.67
CA GLU A 11 6.97 -5.40 15.02
C GLU A 11 8.23 -6.19 15.42
N ILE A 12 9.21 -5.49 16.01
CA ILE A 12 10.50 -6.07 16.45
C ILE A 12 10.45 -6.43 17.96
N ASN A 13 9.33 -6.22 18.65
CA ASN A 13 9.26 -6.42 20.10
C ASN A 13 8.52 -7.72 20.49
N ASN A 14 9.26 -8.62 21.15
CA ASN A 14 8.75 -9.83 21.80
C ASN A 14 7.81 -9.47 22.97
N ALA A 15 6.50 -9.39 22.73
CA ALA A 15 5.45 -9.61 23.74
C ALA A 15 4.06 -9.69 23.07
N GLY A 16 3.50 -10.90 22.93
CA GLY A 16 2.07 -11.12 22.61
C GLY A 16 1.61 -10.57 21.26
N GLY A 17 1.79 -11.36 20.19
CA GLY A 17 1.50 -10.95 18.81
C GLY A 17 0.07 -10.45 18.58
N SER A 18 -0.08 -9.13 18.45
CA SER A 18 -1.29 -8.51 17.93
C SER A 18 -1.03 -8.01 16.51
N VAL A 19 -1.88 -8.41 15.56
CA VAL A 19 -1.87 -7.82 14.22
C VAL A 19 -2.48 -6.43 14.35
N LEU A 20 -1.66 -5.40 14.18
CA LEU A 20 -2.11 -4.02 14.19
C LEU A 20 -2.44 -3.56 12.79
N LEU A 21 -3.63 -2.97 12.64
CA LEU A 21 -4.03 -2.23 11.45
C LEU A 21 -4.18 -0.76 11.83
N GLN A 22 -3.30 0.08 11.31
CA GLN A 22 -3.30 1.51 11.58
C GLN A 22 -3.38 2.27 10.27
N THR A 23 -3.90 3.50 10.31
CA THR A 23 -3.89 4.38 9.14
C THR A 23 -3.16 5.67 9.48
N PHE A 24 -2.49 6.24 8.48
CA PHE A 24 -1.84 7.53 8.58
C PHE A 24 -2.03 8.33 7.29
N SER A 25 -1.69 9.62 7.33
CA SER A 25 -1.69 10.45 6.13
C SER A 25 -0.26 10.83 5.78
N ALA A 26 0.10 10.68 4.51
CA ALA A 26 1.39 11.12 3.98
C ALA A 26 1.16 12.33 3.09
N LEU A 27 1.98 13.38 3.29
CA LEU A 27 2.06 14.48 2.33
C LEU A 27 3.08 14.08 1.26
N VAL A 28 2.67 14.11 0.00
CA VAL A 28 3.53 13.80 -1.14
C VAL A 28 3.57 14.97 -2.11
N THR A 29 4.72 15.24 -2.70
CA THR A 29 4.86 16.25 -3.74
C THR A 29 4.82 15.55 -5.09
N ALA A 30 3.67 15.63 -5.76
CA ALA A 30 3.44 15.07 -7.10
C ALA A 30 3.65 16.17 -8.14
N LYS A 31 4.59 16.01 -9.09
CA LYS A 31 4.75 16.98 -10.18
C LYS A 31 3.82 16.59 -11.34
N PRO A 32 3.07 17.52 -11.97
CA PRO A 32 2.99 18.96 -11.71
C PRO A 32 1.92 19.37 -10.68
N LYS A 33 1.19 18.41 -10.11
CA LYS A 33 -0.02 18.64 -9.27
C LYS A 33 0.24 19.31 -7.91
N GLY A 34 1.50 19.48 -7.50
CA GLY A 34 1.87 20.05 -6.21
C GLY A 34 1.74 19.04 -5.08
N ASN A 35 1.46 19.53 -3.86
CA ASN A 35 1.34 18.67 -2.69
C ASN A 35 -0.03 17.99 -2.63
N VAL A 36 -0.03 16.66 -2.52
CA VAL A 36 -1.21 15.80 -2.40
C VAL A 36 -1.13 15.06 -1.07
N GLN A 37 -2.27 14.85 -0.42
CA GLN A 37 -2.36 14.00 0.76
C GLN A 37 -2.77 12.59 0.34
N LEU A 38 -1.95 11.60 0.66
CA LEU A 38 -2.27 10.17 0.52
C LEU A 38 -2.73 9.63 1.86
N ARG A 39 -3.71 8.72 1.82
CA ARG A 39 -4.04 7.91 2.99
C ARG A 39 -3.25 6.62 2.88
N CYS A 40 -2.62 6.22 3.96
CA CYS A 40 -1.80 5.02 4.01
C CYS A 40 -2.31 4.12 5.13
N MET A 41 -2.07 2.82 4.98
CA MET A 41 -2.41 1.78 5.92
C MET A 41 -1.14 1.03 6.30
N LEU A 42 -0.89 0.89 7.60
CA LEU A 42 0.14 0.02 8.16
C LEU A 42 -0.57 -1.27 8.55
N ASP A 43 -0.20 -2.35 7.87
CA ASP A 43 -0.76 -3.68 8.08
C ASP A 43 0.34 -4.61 8.57
N GLY A 44 0.31 -4.92 9.88
CA GLY A 44 1.28 -5.83 10.48
C GLY A 44 1.09 -7.30 10.09
N GLY A 45 -0.05 -7.64 9.46
CA GLY A 45 -0.33 -8.98 8.96
C GLY A 45 0.13 -9.20 7.52
N ALA A 46 0.42 -8.13 6.78
CA ALA A 46 0.90 -8.23 5.40
C ALA A 46 2.36 -8.68 5.35
N ASN A 47 2.70 -9.60 4.44
CA ASN A 47 4.09 -10.00 4.19
C ASN A 47 4.82 -9.09 3.20
N LYS A 48 4.07 -8.31 2.40
CA LYS A 48 4.58 -7.36 1.41
C LYS A 48 3.82 -6.06 1.50
N SER A 49 4.48 -4.98 1.10
CA SER A 49 3.84 -3.68 0.89
C SER A 49 3.23 -3.62 -0.50
N PHE A 50 2.14 -2.88 -0.64
CA PHE A 50 1.38 -2.71 -1.88
C PHE A 50 1.10 -1.24 -2.13
N ILE A 51 1.12 -0.86 -3.41
CA ILE A 51 0.84 0.50 -3.85
C ILE A 51 -0.12 0.45 -5.05
N LEU A 52 -1.13 1.31 -5.04
CA LEU A 52 -2.05 1.40 -6.17
C LEU A 52 -1.34 1.99 -7.39
N ARG A 53 -1.65 1.46 -8.58
CA ARG A 53 -1.11 1.95 -9.86
C ARG A 53 -1.33 3.45 -10.05
N GLU A 54 -2.49 3.97 -9.65
CA GLU A 54 -2.77 5.41 -9.72
C GLU A 54 -1.80 6.26 -8.88
N VAL A 55 -1.25 5.73 -7.78
CA VAL A 55 -0.24 6.42 -6.96
C VAL A 55 1.12 6.38 -7.65
N VAL A 56 1.47 5.25 -8.27
CA VAL A 56 2.70 5.11 -9.07
C VAL A 56 2.73 6.14 -10.18
N GLU A 57 1.61 6.28 -10.90
CA GLU A 57 1.45 7.27 -11.98
C GLU A 57 1.45 8.71 -11.44
N LEU A 58 0.76 8.96 -10.31
CA LEU A 58 0.72 10.27 -9.67
C LEU A 58 2.12 10.76 -9.26
N LEU A 59 2.96 9.85 -8.78
CA LEU A 59 4.29 10.15 -8.25
C LEU A 59 5.41 9.94 -9.28
N ASP A 60 5.08 9.48 -10.49
CA ASP A 60 6.05 9.12 -11.54
C ASP A 60 7.13 8.14 -11.01
N LEU A 61 6.69 7.13 -10.25
CA LEU A 61 7.61 6.15 -9.66
C LEU A 61 8.12 5.18 -10.73
N LYS A 62 9.43 4.96 -10.72
CA LYS A 62 10.08 4.01 -11.61
C LYS A 62 9.94 2.59 -11.08
N VAL A 63 9.66 1.67 -12.00
CA VAL A 63 9.77 0.23 -11.73
C VAL A 63 11.24 -0.11 -11.51
N VAL A 64 11.54 -0.72 -10.37
CA VAL A 64 12.89 -1.14 -9.98
C VAL A 64 13.09 -2.64 -10.12
N ASP A 65 12.00 -3.42 -10.10
CA ASP A 65 12.05 -4.88 -10.26
C ASP A 65 10.68 -5.43 -10.72
N ARG A 66 10.61 -6.74 -11.01
CA ARG A 66 9.37 -7.47 -11.33
C ARG A 66 9.35 -8.82 -10.63
N GLU A 67 8.23 -9.14 -9.97
CA GLU A 67 8.09 -10.38 -9.18
C GLU A 67 6.85 -11.17 -9.62
N ALA A 68 6.98 -12.49 -9.76
CA ALA A 68 5.85 -13.37 -10.04
C ALA A 68 5.14 -13.78 -8.74
N LEU A 69 3.94 -13.26 -8.49
CA LEU A 69 3.21 -13.44 -7.25
C LEU A 69 1.81 -14.05 -7.48
N VAL A 70 1.33 -14.76 -6.47
CA VAL A 70 -0.07 -15.14 -6.33
C VAL A 70 -0.63 -14.26 -5.21
N ILE A 71 -1.50 -13.31 -5.56
CA ILE A 71 -2.12 -12.38 -4.60
C ILE A 71 -3.57 -12.82 -4.38
N HIS A 72 -3.93 -13.08 -3.14
CA HIS A 72 -5.30 -13.32 -2.72
C HIS A 72 -5.93 -12.01 -2.25
N THR A 73 -6.80 -11.41 -3.05
CA THR A 73 -7.60 -10.25 -2.60
C THR A 73 -8.87 -10.71 -1.89
N PHE A 74 -9.32 -9.94 -0.91
CA PHE A 74 -10.56 -10.23 -0.19
C PHE A 74 -11.75 -10.24 -1.17
N GLY A 75 -12.42 -11.39 -1.28
CA GLY A 75 -13.55 -11.60 -2.19
C GLY A 75 -13.20 -12.11 -3.60
N SER A 76 -11.96 -12.52 -3.89
CA SER A 76 -11.63 -13.21 -5.15
C SER A 76 -11.81 -14.73 -5.02
N GLU A 77 -12.46 -15.36 -6.00
CA GLU A 77 -12.65 -16.82 -6.06
C GLU A 77 -11.39 -17.55 -6.54
N THR A 78 -10.54 -16.88 -7.32
CA THR A 78 -9.32 -17.47 -7.90
C THR A 78 -8.15 -16.51 -7.74
N ALA A 79 -7.05 -16.98 -7.15
CA ALA A 79 -5.79 -16.26 -7.17
C ALA A 79 -4.94 -16.76 -8.34
N GLU A 80 -4.65 -15.89 -9.30
CA GLU A 80 -3.79 -16.20 -10.43
C GLU A 80 -2.36 -15.75 -10.16
N LYS A 81 -1.39 -16.57 -10.58
CA LYS A 81 0.01 -16.16 -10.62
C LYS A 81 0.17 -15.11 -11.71
N ARG A 82 0.60 -13.90 -11.34
CA ARG A 82 0.85 -12.79 -12.27
C ARG A 82 2.22 -12.20 -11.98
N ILE A 83 2.82 -11.54 -12.98
CA ILE A 83 4.03 -10.76 -12.80
C ILE A 83 3.60 -9.34 -12.43
N TYR A 84 4.09 -8.85 -11.30
CA TYR A 84 3.82 -7.51 -10.81
C TYR A 84 5.08 -6.66 -10.87
N ASP A 85 4.91 -5.39 -11.23
CA ASP A 85 5.98 -4.41 -11.10
C ASP A 85 6.23 -4.11 -9.62
N ILE A 86 7.49 -3.89 -9.27
CA ILE A 86 7.94 -3.45 -7.95
C ILE A 86 8.51 -2.05 -8.08
N VAL A 87 8.10 -1.15 -7.19
CA VAL A 87 8.63 0.22 -7.10
C VAL A 87 9.27 0.44 -5.73
N GLU A 88 10.22 1.38 -5.65
CA GLU A 88 10.78 1.84 -4.37
C GLU A 88 10.18 3.21 -4.01
N ILE A 89 9.65 3.30 -2.78
CA ILE A 89 9.20 4.57 -2.18
C ILE A 89 10.09 4.91 -0.98
N THR A 90 10.31 6.20 -0.76
CA THR A 90 10.99 6.70 0.44
C THR A 90 10.00 7.48 1.29
N LEU A 91 9.78 7.02 2.52
CA LEU A 91 9.01 7.74 3.53
C LEU A 91 9.95 8.53 4.43
N GLN A 92 9.68 9.82 4.58
CA GLN A 92 10.41 10.68 5.50
C GLN A 92 9.57 10.92 6.76
N ASN A 93 10.16 10.69 7.92
CA ASN A 93 9.58 11.09 9.18
C ASN A 93 9.73 12.61 9.35
N ILE A 94 8.61 13.33 9.45
CA ILE A 94 8.58 14.80 9.51
C ILE A 94 9.21 15.39 10.78
N GLN A 95 9.29 14.64 11.87
CA GLN A 95 9.83 15.12 13.16
C GLN A 95 11.34 14.89 13.25
N THR A 96 11.81 13.76 12.73
CA THR A 96 13.19 13.30 12.89
C THR A 96 14.02 13.40 11.61
N ASN A 97 13.41 13.75 10.48
CA ASN A 97 13.99 13.74 9.13
C ASN A 97 14.58 12.40 8.70
N LYS A 98 14.33 11.32 9.43
CA LYS A 98 14.78 9.97 9.08
C LYS A 98 13.98 9.44 7.89
N ASN A 99 14.69 8.76 6.99
CA ASN A 99 14.12 8.17 5.80
C ASN A 99 14.05 6.64 5.94
N ILE A 100 12.95 6.07 5.45
CA ILE A 100 12.76 4.63 5.33
C ILE A 100 12.43 4.35 3.87
N LYS A 101 13.20 3.45 3.26
CA LYS A 101 12.93 2.94 1.92
C LYS A 101 12.06 1.71 2.02
N ILE A 102 11.06 1.62 1.15
CA ILE A 102 10.12 0.51 1.10
C ILE A 102 9.96 0.10 -0.35
N GLN A 103 10.12 -1.19 -0.63
CA GLN A 103 9.70 -1.77 -1.90
C GLN A 103 8.23 -2.16 -1.80
N ALA A 104 7.44 -1.81 -2.81
CA ALA A 104 6.01 -2.07 -2.86
C ALA A 104 5.62 -2.70 -4.20
N VAL A 105 4.72 -3.68 -4.11
CA VAL A 105 4.12 -4.35 -5.26
C VAL A 105 3.03 -3.45 -5.85
N VAL A 106 3.10 -3.18 -7.15
CA VAL A 106 2.09 -2.38 -7.84
C VAL A 106 0.85 -3.21 -8.10
N ILE A 107 -0.30 -2.75 -7.63
CA ILE A 107 -1.60 -3.42 -7.81
C ILE A 107 -2.67 -2.45 -8.32
N ASP A 108 -3.69 -2.98 -8.98
CA ASP A 108 -4.79 -2.15 -9.50
C ASP A 108 -5.87 -1.89 -8.44
N SER A 109 -6.05 -2.81 -7.50
CA SER A 109 -7.04 -2.70 -6.42
C SER A 109 -6.62 -3.50 -5.19
N ILE A 110 -6.88 -2.97 -3.99
CA ILE A 110 -6.60 -3.66 -2.72
C ILE A 110 -7.72 -4.65 -2.34
N THR A 111 -8.96 -4.39 -2.76
CA THR A 111 -10.11 -5.28 -2.53
C THR A 111 -10.90 -5.50 -3.81
N SER A 112 -11.37 -6.73 -4.02
CA SER A 112 -12.32 -7.08 -5.05
C SER A 112 -13.75 -7.24 -4.49
N ALA A 113 -13.91 -7.20 -3.17
CA ALA A 113 -15.20 -7.34 -2.52
C ALA A 113 -16.11 -6.15 -2.81
N ARG A 114 -17.29 -6.42 -3.36
CA ARG A 114 -18.39 -5.46 -3.45
C ARG A 114 -19.17 -5.48 -2.15
N ILE A 115 -18.90 -4.54 -1.26
CA ILE A 115 -19.73 -4.33 -0.06
C ILE A 115 -21.07 -3.79 -0.52
N GLN A 116 -22.13 -4.58 -0.39
CA GLN A 116 -23.49 -4.11 -0.60
C GLN A 116 -23.91 -3.30 0.64
N ILE A 117 -24.31 -2.04 0.42
CA ILE A 117 -24.88 -1.23 1.50
C ILE A 117 -26.20 -1.91 1.91
N PRO A 118 -26.38 -2.26 3.20
CA PRO A 118 -27.65 -2.78 3.68
C PRO A 118 -28.74 -1.77 3.35
N ARG A 119 -29.80 -2.22 2.65
CA ARG A 119 -30.98 -1.38 2.47
C ARG A 119 -31.67 -1.28 3.82
N SER A 120 -31.88 -0.06 4.32
CA SER A 120 -32.79 0.17 5.43
C SER A 120 -34.18 -0.31 5.01
N LEU A 121 -34.74 -1.25 5.77
CA LEU A 121 -36.14 -1.69 5.66
C LEU A 121 -37.09 -0.53 5.98
#